data_AF-A0A415ME59-F1
#
_entry.id   AF-A0A415ME59-F1
#
_cell.length_a   1.000
_cell.length_b   1.000
_cell.length_c   1.000
_cell.angle_alpha   90.00
_cell.angle_beta   90.00
_cell.angle_gamma   90.00
#
_symmetry.space_group_name_H-M   'P 1'
#
loop_
_entity.id
_entity.type
_entity.pdbx_description
1 polymer ?
#
loop_
_entity_poly.entity_id
_entity_poly.type
_entity_poly.pdbx_seq_one_letter_code
_entity_poly.pdbx_strand_id
1 'polypeptide(L)'
;MKIELIRLKFNNTHSYKYKLFTHCCNKIQNDKAIIFTGEDLIHSDDCLDDERYVPQFCTSHTEVITSYEDEWEQTNNYPIQFCPHCGKKIDIAVVDEIDVSDKYKELSKQRDELWRKCQRTDSKKKESELREQVRKLDDQINDFYELCEWKGEY
;
A
#
# COMPACT_ATOMS: atom_id res chain seq x y z
N MET A 1 4.73 -16.85 -12.28
CA MET A 1 4.01 -16.52 -11.04
C MET A 1 2.96 -15.53 -11.46
N LYS A 2 1.68 -15.85 -11.28
CA LYS A 2 0.58 -14.97 -11.70
C LYS A 2 0.07 -14.25 -10.46
N ILE A 3 0.00 -12.93 -10.53
CA ILE A 3 -0.51 -12.07 -9.46
C ILE A 3 -1.67 -11.28 -10.05
N GLU A 4 -2.81 -11.36 -9.40
CA GLU A 4 -4.01 -10.66 -9.79
C GLU A 4 -4.25 -9.52 -8.82
N LEU A 5 -4.32 -8.30 -9.35
CA LEU A 5 -4.54 -7.08 -8.58
C LEU A 5 -5.98 -6.58 -8.78
N ILE A 6 -6.51 -6.00 -7.71
CA ILE A 6 -7.79 -5.30 -7.69
C ILE A 6 -7.47 -3.84 -7.41
N ARG A 7 -7.88 -2.96 -8.30
CA ARG A 7 -7.69 -1.52 -8.15
C ARG A 7 -8.85 -0.95 -7.34
N LEU A 8 -8.55 -0.24 -6.26
CA LEU A 8 -9.54 0.50 -5.47
C LEU A 8 -9.49 1.96 -5.87
N LYS A 9 -10.65 2.56 -6.16
CA LYS A 9 -10.79 3.99 -6.44
C LYS A 9 -11.51 4.68 -5.30
N PHE A 10 -10.90 5.73 -4.74
CA PHE A 10 -11.47 6.54 -3.68
C PHE A 10 -10.66 7.82 -3.50
N ASN A 11 -11.26 8.87 -2.92
CA ASN A 11 -10.56 10.11 -2.56
C ASN A 11 -9.72 10.74 -3.71
N ASN A 12 -10.21 10.65 -4.95
CA ASN A 12 -9.48 11.09 -6.16
C ASN A 12 -8.11 10.43 -6.36
N THR A 13 -7.88 9.28 -5.73
CA THR A 13 -6.68 8.45 -5.87
C THR A 13 -7.07 6.99 -6.11
N HIS A 14 -6.07 6.13 -6.24
CA HIS A 14 -6.27 4.71 -6.31
C HIS A 14 -5.17 3.95 -5.55
N SER A 15 -5.51 2.75 -5.10
CA SER A 15 -4.58 1.80 -4.51
C SER A 15 -4.84 0.41 -5.08
N TYR A 16 -4.05 -0.57 -4.66
CA TYR A 16 -4.14 -1.94 -5.14
C TYR A 16 -4.19 -2.94 -4.00
N LYS A 17 -5.02 -3.96 -4.17
CA LYS A 17 -5.04 -5.17 -3.35
C LYS A 17 -4.65 -6.36 -4.22
N TYR A 18 -3.98 -7.35 -3.66
CA TYR A 18 -3.62 -8.57 -4.40
C TYR A 18 -4.50 -9.73 -3.98
N LYS A 19 -4.96 -10.55 -4.92
CA LYS A 19 -5.54 -11.84 -4.57
C LYS A 19 -4.46 -12.78 -4.08
N LEU A 20 -4.83 -13.76 -3.25
CA LEU A 20 -3.91 -14.79 -2.78
C LEU A 20 -3.17 -15.45 -3.96
N PHE A 21 -1.84 -15.42 -3.91
CA PHE A 21 -0.98 -16.03 -4.91
C PHE A 21 0.10 -16.88 -4.24
N THR A 22 0.64 -17.84 -4.98
CA THR A 22 1.74 -18.69 -4.51
C THR A 22 3.04 -18.25 -5.12
N HIS A 23 4.04 -18.02 -4.27
CA HIS A 23 5.41 -17.74 -4.70
C HIS A 23 5.97 -18.90 -5.55
N CYS A 24 6.81 -18.59 -6.53
CA CYS A 24 7.39 -19.62 -7.39
C CYS A 24 8.41 -20.51 -6.67
N CYS A 25 9.02 -20.05 -5.59
CA CYS A 25 9.93 -20.82 -4.75
C CYS A 25 10.04 -20.21 -3.34
N ASN A 26 10.52 -20.99 -2.37
CA ASN A 26 10.74 -20.48 -1.00
C ASN A 26 11.84 -19.43 -0.94
N LYS A 27 12.75 -19.39 -1.92
CA LYS A 27 13.85 -18.41 -1.94
C LYS A 27 13.32 -17.00 -2.16
N ILE A 28 12.48 -16.77 -3.17
CA ILE A 28 11.92 -15.43 -3.43
C ILE A 28 11.04 -14.94 -2.27
N GLN A 29 10.31 -15.84 -1.61
CA GLN A 29 9.45 -15.48 -0.48
C GLN A 29 10.24 -15.03 0.76
N ASN A 30 11.44 -15.58 0.97
CA ASN A 30 12.26 -15.31 2.15
C ASN A 30 13.44 -14.37 1.87
N ASP A 31 13.60 -13.93 0.62
CA ASP A 31 14.68 -13.04 0.22
C ASP A 31 14.33 -11.61 0.60
N LYS A 32 15.02 -11.08 1.61
CA LYS A 32 14.79 -9.72 2.12
C LYS A 32 15.08 -8.63 1.09
N ALA A 33 15.90 -8.91 0.09
CA ALA A 33 16.19 -7.95 -0.97
C ALA A 33 15.06 -7.91 -2.02
N ILE A 34 14.12 -8.86 -1.99
CA ILE A 34 13.02 -8.92 -2.94
C ILE A 34 11.72 -8.55 -2.21
N ILE A 35 11.12 -7.45 -2.62
CA ILE A 35 9.88 -6.94 -2.03
C ILE A 35 8.79 -6.80 -3.09
N PHE A 36 7.53 -6.90 -2.68
CA PHE A 36 6.38 -6.60 -3.52
C PHE A 36 5.80 -5.25 -3.10
N THR A 37 5.97 -4.22 -3.94
CA THR A 37 5.61 -2.85 -3.60
C THR A 37 5.19 -2.05 -4.83
N GLY A 38 4.37 -1.01 -4.62
CA GLY A 38 4.05 0.03 -5.61
C GLY A 38 4.76 1.37 -5.34
N GLU A 39 5.62 1.43 -4.32
CA GLU A 39 6.28 2.64 -3.84
C GLU A 39 7.73 2.71 -4.31
N ASP A 40 8.23 3.95 -4.52
CA ASP A 40 9.61 4.26 -4.88
C ASP A 40 10.18 3.40 -6.04
N LEU A 41 9.30 3.10 -7.00
CA LEU A 41 9.63 2.30 -8.16
C LEU A 41 10.53 3.08 -9.12
N ILE A 42 11.70 2.53 -9.41
CA ILE A 42 12.60 3.03 -10.44
C ILE A 42 12.10 2.52 -11.79
N HIS A 43 11.47 3.42 -12.53
CA HIS A 43 11.03 3.15 -13.89
C HIS A 43 11.98 3.77 -14.92
N SER A 44 12.01 3.20 -16.12
CA SER A 44 12.57 3.88 -17.29
C SER A 44 11.73 5.10 -17.66
N ASP A 45 12.34 6.16 -18.19
CA ASP A 45 11.65 7.41 -18.56
C ASP A 45 10.42 7.23 -19.47
N ASP A 46 10.34 6.12 -20.20
CA ASP A 46 9.25 5.79 -21.14
C ASP A 46 7.94 5.28 -20.47
N CYS A 47 7.88 5.19 -19.14
CA CYS A 47 6.67 4.72 -18.45
C CYS A 47 5.57 5.79 -18.38
N LEU A 48 4.34 5.41 -18.75
CA LEU A 48 3.14 6.23 -18.61
C LEU A 48 2.82 6.43 -17.11
N ASP A 49 2.39 7.63 -16.72
CA ASP A 49 2.14 8.00 -15.31
C ASP A 49 1.20 7.02 -14.58
N ASP A 50 0.19 6.48 -15.27
CA ASP A 50 -0.76 5.52 -14.67
C ASP A 50 -0.14 4.13 -14.40
N GLU A 51 0.93 3.75 -15.10
CA GLU A 51 1.63 2.48 -14.91
C GLU A 51 2.70 2.56 -13.81
N ARG A 52 3.09 3.78 -13.42
CA ARG A 52 4.16 4.02 -12.43
C ARG A 52 3.83 3.49 -11.03
N TYR A 53 2.55 3.33 -10.71
CA TYR A 53 2.09 2.99 -9.36
C TYR A 53 1.55 1.56 -9.24
N VAL A 54 1.61 0.76 -10.31
CA VAL A 54 1.19 -0.64 -10.26
C VAL A 54 2.22 -1.43 -9.43
N PRO A 55 1.81 -2.14 -8.37
CA PRO A 55 2.72 -2.93 -7.56
C PRO A 55 3.50 -3.96 -8.36
N GLN A 56 4.81 -4.01 -8.15
CA GLN A 56 5.71 -4.96 -8.80
C GLN A 56 6.60 -5.66 -7.76
N PHE A 57 7.05 -6.86 -8.13
CA PHE A 57 8.18 -7.46 -7.42
C PHE A 57 9.44 -6.71 -7.80
N CYS A 58 10.21 -6.29 -6.81
CA CYS A 58 11.39 -5.45 -7.00
C CYS A 58 12.57 -6.00 -6.22
N THR A 59 13.78 -5.78 -6.74
CA THR A 59 14.99 -5.80 -5.91
C THR A 59 15.15 -4.43 -5.26
N SER A 60 15.08 -4.39 -3.94
CA SER A 60 15.17 -3.17 -3.14
C SER A 60 16.62 -2.88 -2.76
N HIS A 61 17.07 -1.66 -2.99
CA HIS A 61 18.35 -1.15 -2.51
C HIS A 61 18.12 0.11 -1.69
N THR A 62 18.52 0.08 -0.42
CA THR A 62 18.53 1.26 0.44
C THR A 62 19.95 1.80 0.54
N GLU A 63 20.11 3.10 0.34
CA GLU A 63 21.37 3.83 0.48
C GLU A 63 21.16 5.00 1.45
N VAL A 64 22.17 5.29 2.27
CA VAL A 64 22.19 6.51 3.07
C VAL A 64 22.84 7.59 2.22
N ILE A 65 22.05 8.57 1.79
CA ILE A 65 22.54 9.72 1.05
C ILE A 65 23.05 10.74 2.06
N THR A 66 24.28 11.18 1.87
CA THR A 66 24.88 12.26 2.67
C THR A 66 25.07 13.48 1.78
N SER A 67 24.51 14.62 2.18
CA SER A 67 24.65 15.89 1.48
C SER A 67 24.80 17.01 2.48
N TYR A 68 25.94 17.70 2.44
CA TYR A 68 26.33 18.71 3.42
C TYR A 68 26.33 18.16 4.86
N GLU A 69 25.36 18.57 5.69
CA GLU A 69 25.19 18.16 7.08
C GLU A 69 23.97 17.25 7.28
N ASP A 70 23.23 16.95 6.21
CA ASP A 70 22.03 16.14 6.25
C ASP A 70 22.32 14.71 5.78
N GLU A 71 21.69 13.75 6.46
CA GLU A 71 21.71 12.33 6.11
C GLU A 71 20.27 11.82 6.04
N TRP A 72 19.92 11.14 4.94
CA TRP A 72 18.62 10.49 4.79
C TRP A 72 18.74 9.15 4.08
N GLU A 73 17.83 8.24 4.40
CA GLU A 73 17.72 6.95 3.72
C GLU A 73 16.90 7.11 2.44
N GLN A 74 17.45 6.63 1.33
CA GLN A 74 16.74 6.52 0.06
C GLN A 74 16.64 5.05 -0.33
N THR A 75 15.43 4.57 -0.56
CA THR A 75 15.18 3.21 -1.05
C THR A 75 14.78 3.27 -2.52
N ASN A 76 15.50 2.54 -3.35
CA ASN A 76 15.25 2.44 -4.79
C ASN A 76 14.76 1.02 -5.11
N ASN A 77 13.54 0.91 -5.64
CA ASN A 77 12.92 -0.36 -5.96
C ASN A 77 12.99 -0.64 -7.46
N TYR A 78 13.82 -1.59 -7.86
CA TYR A 78 14.00 -1.95 -9.27
C TYR A 78 13.10 -3.12 -9.65
N PRO A 79 12.10 -2.95 -10.53
CA PRO A 79 11.16 -4.00 -10.85
C PRO A 79 11.79 -5.18 -11.59
N ILE A 80 11.36 -6.40 -11.25
CA ILE A 80 11.83 -7.64 -11.85
C ILE A 80 10.71 -8.38 -12.58
N GLN A 81 10.98 -8.79 -13.82
CA GLN A 81 10.03 -9.55 -14.64
C GLN A 81 10.16 -11.07 -14.47
N PHE A 82 11.27 -11.55 -13.92
CA PHE A 82 11.54 -12.97 -13.72
C PHE A 82 12.08 -13.19 -12.31
N CYS A 83 11.74 -14.31 -11.70
CA CYS A 83 12.30 -14.68 -10.41
C CYS A 83 13.82 -14.90 -10.55
N PRO A 84 14.67 -14.20 -9.80
CA PRO A 84 16.12 -14.34 -9.89
C PRO A 84 16.62 -15.71 -9.41
N HIS A 85 15.80 -16.45 -8.65
CA HIS A 85 16.19 -17.75 -8.08
C HIS A 85 15.82 -18.96 -8.94
N CYS A 86 14.75 -18.87 -9.74
CA CYS A 86 14.25 -20.02 -10.51
C CYS A 86 13.87 -19.69 -11.96
N GLY A 87 14.02 -18.44 -12.40
CA GLY A 87 13.76 -18.00 -13.77
C GLY A 87 12.29 -17.96 -14.17
N LYS A 88 11.35 -18.32 -13.28
CA LYS A 88 9.92 -18.28 -13.60
C LYS A 88 9.48 -16.83 -13.78
N LYS A 89 8.83 -16.54 -14.92
CA LYS A 89 8.27 -15.21 -15.23
C LYS A 89 7.28 -14.77 -14.16
N ILE A 90 7.27 -13.48 -13.83
CA ILE A 90 6.31 -12.82 -12.94
C ILE A 90 5.33 -12.07 -13.85
N ASP A 91 4.07 -12.49 -13.83
CA ASP A 91 2.99 -11.88 -14.59
C ASP A 91 2.04 -11.22 -13.59
N ILE A 92 1.90 -9.91 -13.71
CA ILE A 92 1.01 -9.08 -12.88
C ILE A 92 -0.08 -8.53 -13.79
N ALA A 93 -1.33 -8.66 -13.36
CA ALA A 93 -2.48 -8.14 -14.10
C ALA A 93 -3.50 -7.53 -13.14
N VAL A 94 -4.00 -6.34 -13.47
CA VAL A 94 -5.17 -5.76 -12.82
C VAL A 94 -6.40 -6.43 -13.41
N VAL A 95 -7.12 -7.18 -12.60
CA VAL A 95 -8.26 -8.02 -13.04
C VAL A 95 -9.61 -7.38 -12.75
N ASP A 96 -9.66 -6.43 -11.82
CA ASP A 96 -10.89 -5.78 -11.41
C ASP A 96 -10.62 -4.36 -10.89
N GLU A 97 -11.65 -3.53 -10.92
CA GLU A 97 -11.63 -2.17 -10.42
C GLU A 97 -12.91 -1.89 -9.63
N ILE A 98 -12.76 -1.52 -8.35
CA ILE A 98 -13.87 -1.30 -7.42
C ILE A 98 -13.84 0.16 -6.96
N ASP A 99 -14.96 0.85 -7.14
CA ASP A 99 -15.17 2.18 -6.57
C ASP A 99 -15.66 2.04 -5.13
N VAL A 100 -14.84 2.48 -4.19
CA VAL A 100 -15.12 2.46 -2.74
C VAL A 100 -15.25 3.87 -2.19
N SER A 101 -15.45 4.87 -3.05
CA SER A 101 -15.53 6.29 -2.69
C SER A 101 -16.61 6.57 -1.65
N ASP A 102 -17.78 5.94 -1.76
CA ASP A 102 -18.89 6.20 -0.84
C ASP A 102 -18.59 5.67 0.56
N LYS A 103 -18.07 4.44 0.66
CA LYS A 103 -17.64 3.87 1.94
C LYS A 103 -16.51 4.69 2.57
N TYR A 104 -15.53 5.10 1.77
CA TYR A 104 -14.45 5.98 2.23
C TYR A 104 -15.00 7.27 2.84
N LYS A 105 -15.89 7.97 2.09
CA LYS A 105 -16.52 9.22 2.56
C LYS A 105 -17.30 9.04 3.85
N GLU A 106 -18.04 7.93 3.98
CA GLU A 106 -18.76 7.62 5.21
C GLU A 106 -17.81 7.47 6.40
N LEU A 107 -16.77 6.66 6.26
CA LEU A 107 -15.78 6.44 7.32
C LEU A 107 -15.04 7.73 7.69
N SER A 108 -14.61 8.52 6.70
CA SER A 108 -13.96 9.82 6.96
C SER A 108 -14.88 10.77 7.72
N LYS A 109 -16.17 10.82 7.37
CA LYS A 109 -17.15 11.65 8.08
C LYS A 109 -17.34 11.19 9.53
N GLN A 110 -17.50 9.89 9.77
CA GLN A 110 -17.63 9.33 11.12
C GLN A 110 -16.39 9.65 11.97
N ARG A 111 -15.21 9.50 11.38
CA ARG A 111 -13.92 9.81 12.01
C ARG A 111 -13.83 11.28 12.42
N ASP A 112 -14.21 12.19 11.53
CA ASP A 112 -14.19 13.64 11.82
C ASP A 112 -15.19 14.04 12.90
N GLU A 113 -16.38 13.44 12.91
CA GLU A 113 -17.38 13.68 13.95
C GLU A 113 -16.88 13.22 15.33
N LEU A 114 -16.25 12.05 15.41
CA LEU A 114 -15.64 11.56 16.65
C LEU A 114 -14.47 12.43 17.09
N TRP A 115 -13.62 12.85 16.15
CA TRP A 115 -12.50 13.74 16.44
C TRP A 115 -12.95 15.09 17.02
N ARG A 116 -14.02 15.68 16.48
CA ARG A 116 -14.64 16.89 17.04
C ARG A 116 -15.17 16.67 18.46
N LYS A 117 -15.74 15.49 18.76
CA LYS A 117 -16.16 15.14 20.12
C LYS A 117 -14.97 15.01 21.06
N CYS A 118 -13.85 14.41 20.62
CA CYS A 118 -12.61 14.34 21.39
C CYS A 118 -12.11 15.74 21.79
N GLN A 119 -12.15 16.70 20.87
CA GLN A 119 -11.66 18.06 21.13
C GLN A 119 -12.55 18.88 22.08
N ARG A 120 -13.83 18.50 22.22
CA ARG A 120 -14.81 19.23 23.04
C ARG A 120 -14.99 18.66 24.45
N THR A 121 -14.59 17.41 24.69
CA THR A 121 -14.72 16.79 26.00
C THR A 121 -13.64 17.30 26.96
N ASP A 122 -14.04 17.63 28.18
CA ASP A 122 -13.17 17.97 29.31
C ASP A 122 -12.75 16.73 30.13
N SER A 123 -13.52 15.64 30.01
CA SER A 123 -13.23 14.37 30.68
C SER A 123 -12.16 13.56 29.95
N LYS A 124 -11.03 13.33 30.63
CA LYS A 124 -9.92 12.50 30.13
C LYS A 124 -10.31 11.05 29.84
N LYS A 125 -11.21 10.48 30.64
CA LYS A 125 -11.70 9.11 30.41
C LYS A 125 -12.48 9.01 29.10
N LYS A 126 -13.44 9.92 28.89
CA LYS A 126 -14.24 9.98 27.65
C LYS A 126 -13.38 10.30 26.44
N GLU A 127 -12.40 11.20 26.58
CA GLU A 127 -11.43 11.50 25.52
C GLU A 127 -10.67 10.23 25.09
N SER A 128 -10.19 9.43 26.05
CA SER A 128 -9.50 8.18 25.77
C SER A 128 -10.37 7.17 25.02
N GLU A 129 -11.63 6.99 25.43
CA GLU A 129 -12.58 6.08 24.78
C GLU A 129 -12.88 6.51 23.34
N LEU A 130 -13.07 7.82 23.11
CA LEU A 130 -13.29 8.36 21.76
C LEU A 130 -12.05 8.24 20.88
N ARG A 131 -10.85 8.47 21.42
CA ARG A 131 -9.59 8.28 20.69
C ARG A 131 -9.38 6.83 20.25
N GLU A 132 -9.79 5.87 21.06
CA GLU A 132 -9.73 4.45 20.68
C GLU A 132 -10.65 4.15 19.48
N GLN A 133 -11.85 4.75 19.45
CA GLN A 133 -12.75 4.62 18.31
C GLN A 133 -12.21 5.29 17.05
N VAL A 134 -11.60 6.47 17.19
CA VAL A 134 -10.92 7.16 16.08
C VAL A 134 -9.80 6.30 15.52
N ARG A 135 -8.97 5.67 16.37
CA ARG A 135 -7.91 4.76 15.91
C ARG A 135 -8.47 3.60 15.08
N LYS A 136 -9.56 2.98 15.53
CA LYS A 136 -10.21 1.90 14.77
C LYS A 136 -10.70 2.36 13.38
N LEU A 137 -11.19 3.59 13.28
CA LEU A 137 -11.57 4.17 11.99
C LEU A 137 -10.35 4.55 11.14
N ASP A 138 -9.31 5.11 11.75
CA ASP A 138 -8.05 5.41 11.06
C ASP A 138 -7.45 4.11 10.50
N ASP A 139 -7.45 3.00 11.24
CA ASP A 139 -7.00 1.69 10.76
C ASP A 139 -7.82 1.19 9.57
N GLN A 140 -9.16 1.35 9.60
CA GLN A 140 -10.03 1.00 8.47
C GLN A 140 -9.79 1.90 7.25
N ILE A 141 -9.54 3.19 7.46
CA ILE A 141 -9.25 4.15 6.39
C ILE A 141 -7.87 3.84 5.78
N ASN A 142 -6.86 3.57 6.61
CA ASN A 142 -5.51 3.23 6.18
C ASN A 142 -5.49 1.92 5.38
N ASP A 143 -6.31 0.95 5.75
CA ASP A 143 -6.46 -0.28 5.00
C ASP A 143 -6.88 -0.01 3.54
N PHE A 144 -7.61 1.05 3.20
CA PHE A 144 -7.84 1.35 1.76
C PHE A 144 -6.56 1.68 1.00
N TYR A 145 -5.55 2.27 1.65
CA TYR A 145 -4.29 2.66 1.01
C TYR A 145 -3.26 1.53 0.97
N GLU A 146 -3.31 0.59 1.92
CA GLU A 146 -2.30 -0.46 2.06
C GLU A 146 -2.32 -1.49 0.93
N LEU A 147 -1.14 -1.87 0.44
CA LEU A 147 -0.99 -3.03 -0.44
C LEU A 147 -1.07 -4.34 0.36
N CYS A 148 -2.26 -4.92 0.46
CA CYS A 148 -2.48 -6.17 1.19
C CYS A 148 -3.38 -7.15 0.42
N GLU A 149 -3.56 -8.34 1.00
CA GLU A 149 -4.40 -9.38 0.44
C GLU A 149 -5.87 -8.92 0.36
N TRP A 150 -6.49 -9.15 -0.79
CA TRP A 150 -7.92 -8.91 -0.98
C TRP A 150 -8.77 -9.88 -0.17
N LYS A 151 -9.53 -9.36 0.79
CA LYS A 151 -10.38 -10.15 1.70
C LYS A 151 -11.79 -10.44 1.17
N GLY A 152 -12.13 -10.00 -0.04
CA GLY A 152 -13.43 -10.25 -0.65
C GLY A 152 -14.45 -9.12 -0.54
N GLU A 153 -14.27 -8.18 0.40
CA GLU A 153 -15.29 -7.16 0.70
C GLU A 153 -14.66 -5.80 1.06
N TYR A 154 -15.09 -4.75 0.36
CA TYR A 154 -15.10 -3.37 0.83
C TYR A 154 -16.45 -2.76 0.54
#